data_AF-A0A804HIK9-F1
#
_entry.id   AF-A0A804HIK9-F1
#
_cell.length_a   1.000
_cell.length_b   1.000
_cell.length_c   1.000
_cell.angle_alpha   90.00
_cell.angle_beta   90.00
_cell.angle_gamma   90.00
#
_symmetry.space_group_name_H-M   'P 1'
#
loop_
_entity.id
_entity.type
_entity.pdbx_description
1 polymer ?
#
loop_
_entity_poly.entity_id
_entity_poly.type
_entity_poly.pdbx_seq_one_letter_code
_entity_poly.pdbx_strand_id
1 'polypeptide(L)'
;MASLEVSRSPRRSRRELEVRSPRQNKYSVLLPTYNERENLPLIVWLLVKSFSESGINYEIIIIDDGSPDGTRDVAEQLEKIYGSDRILLRPREKKLGLGTAYIHGMKHATGNYIIIMDADLSHHPKFIPEFIRKQKEGNFDIVSGTRYKGNGGVYGWDLKRKIIRSDCFIWQPWGQFFNSDLAETRSI
;
A
#
# COMPACT_ATOMS: atom_id res chain seq x y z
N MET A 1 -4.27 0.51 -61.11
CA MET A 1 -4.65 0.78 -59.71
C MET A 1 -3.99 -0.27 -58.85
N ALA A 2 -3.15 0.15 -57.90
CA ALA A 2 -2.39 -0.73 -57.01
C ALA A 2 -3.32 -1.34 -55.94
N SER A 3 -3.17 -2.62 -55.65
CA SER A 3 -3.72 -3.24 -54.44
C SER A 3 -2.60 -3.87 -53.63
N LEU A 4 -2.46 -3.36 -52.40
CA LEU A 4 -1.49 -3.73 -51.38
C LEU A 4 -1.76 -5.13 -50.78
N GLU A 5 -0.67 -5.75 -50.34
CA GLU A 5 -0.56 -7.06 -49.67
C GLU A 5 -1.31 -7.13 -48.33
N VAL A 6 -1.74 -8.34 -47.93
CA VAL A 6 -1.75 -8.74 -46.51
C VAL A 6 -1.35 -10.22 -46.39
N SER A 7 -0.10 -10.47 -45.99
CA SER A 7 0.33 -11.78 -45.53
C SER A 7 -0.39 -12.12 -44.21
N ARG A 8 -1.03 -13.29 -44.15
CA ARG A 8 -1.70 -13.76 -42.93
C ARG A 8 -0.64 -14.44 -42.05
N SER A 9 -0.29 -13.82 -40.95
CA SER A 9 0.51 -14.44 -39.90
C SER A 9 -0.24 -15.66 -39.31
N PRO A 10 0.48 -16.71 -38.87
CA PRO A 10 -0.16 -17.92 -38.37
C PRO A 10 -1.01 -17.61 -37.13
N ARG A 11 -2.26 -18.08 -37.14
CA ARG A 11 -3.16 -18.00 -35.98
C ARG A 11 -2.45 -18.62 -34.77
N ARG A 12 -2.05 -17.80 -33.80
CA ARG A 12 -1.58 -18.26 -32.49
C ARG A 12 -2.59 -19.26 -31.94
N SER A 13 -2.12 -20.49 -31.72
CA SER A 13 -2.92 -21.60 -31.24
C SER A 13 -3.55 -21.24 -29.89
N ARG A 14 -4.84 -21.56 -29.79
CA ARG A 14 -5.77 -21.37 -28.66
C ARG A 14 -5.38 -22.11 -27.36
N ARG A 15 -4.09 -22.43 -27.15
CA ARG A 15 -3.55 -23.29 -26.08
C ARG A 15 -2.60 -22.58 -25.09
N GLU A 16 -2.55 -21.25 -25.11
CA GLU A 16 -1.72 -20.48 -24.16
C GLU A 16 -2.55 -19.42 -23.43
N LEU A 17 -3.75 -19.85 -23.00
CA LEU A 17 -4.44 -19.28 -21.86
C LEU A 17 -4.38 -20.35 -20.78
N GLU A 18 -3.17 -20.61 -20.27
CA GLU A 18 -3.07 -21.16 -18.92
C GLU A 18 -3.82 -20.19 -18.01
N VAL A 19 -4.98 -20.66 -17.53
CA VAL A 19 -5.67 -20.05 -16.41
C VAL A 19 -4.71 -20.18 -15.24
N ARG A 20 -3.80 -19.21 -15.11
CA ARG A 20 -3.05 -19.00 -13.87
C ARG A 20 -4.13 -18.88 -12.80
N SER A 21 -4.13 -19.79 -11.83
CA SER A 21 -4.96 -19.58 -10.64
C SER A 21 -4.71 -18.15 -10.16
N PRO A 22 -5.73 -17.40 -9.72
CA PRO A 22 -5.49 -16.05 -9.24
C PRO A 22 -4.49 -16.18 -8.10
N ARG A 23 -3.24 -15.77 -8.34
CA ARG A 23 -2.25 -15.66 -7.27
C ARG A 23 -2.90 -14.77 -6.24
N GLN A 24 -3.03 -15.26 -5.01
CA GLN A 24 -3.67 -14.48 -3.97
C GLN A 24 -2.95 -13.15 -3.83
N ASN A 25 -3.67 -12.04 -4.02
CA ASN A 25 -3.11 -10.70 -3.98
C ASN A 25 -2.31 -10.50 -2.68
N LYS A 26 -1.09 -9.98 -2.81
CA LYS A 26 -0.22 -9.61 -1.70
C LYS A 26 -0.22 -8.09 -1.54
N TYR A 27 -0.47 -7.63 -0.32
CA TYR A 27 -0.56 -6.21 0.03
C TYR A 27 0.68 -5.77 0.79
N SER A 28 1.43 -4.80 0.27
CA SER A 28 2.59 -4.21 0.93
C SER A 28 2.19 -2.93 1.66
N VAL A 29 2.30 -2.94 2.98
CA VAL A 29 2.07 -1.75 3.81
C VAL A 29 3.37 -0.99 3.95
N LEU A 30 3.40 0.26 3.48
CA LEU A 30 4.54 1.15 3.67
C LEU A 30 4.32 1.96 4.94
N LEU A 31 5.24 1.79 5.89
CA LEU A 31 5.17 2.40 7.21
C LEU A 31 6.42 3.27 7.43
N PRO A 32 6.40 4.55 7.02
CA PRO A 32 7.49 5.48 7.29
C PRO A 32 7.52 5.83 8.78
N THR A 33 8.70 5.78 9.38
CA THR A 33 8.90 6.03 10.81
C THR A 33 10.00 7.04 11.06
N TYR A 34 9.76 7.97 11.97
CA TYR A 34 10.76 8.88 12.51
C TYR A 34 10.39 9.26 13.94
N ASN A 35 11.18 8.84 14.94
CA ASN A 35 10.86 9.00 16.37
C ASN A 35 9.55 8.29 16.79
N GLU A 36 9.38 7.02 16.41
CA GLU A 36 8.16 6.24 16.63
C GLU A 36 8.40 4.99 17.48
N ARG A 37 9.44 4.99 18.34
CA ARG A 37 9.87 3.83 19.13
C ARG A 37 8.73 3.12 19.87
N GLU A 38 7.83 3.90 20.49
CA GLU A 38 6.73 3.36 21.30
C GLU A 38 5.51 2.95 20.47
N ASN A 39 5.22 3.69 19.38
CA ASN A 39 4.07 3.44 18.53
C ASN A 39 4.28 2.27 17.57
N LEU A 40 5.52 2.08 17.10
CA LEU A 40 5.86 1.10 16.08
C LEU A 40 5.45 -0.35 16.44
N PRO A 41 5.74 -0.88 17.65
CA PRO A 41 5.27 -2.21 18.03
C PRO A 41 3.74 -2.35 18.04
N LEU A 42 3.04 -1.31 18.49
CA LEU A 42 1.58 -1.31 18.60
C LEU A 42 0.92 -1.33 17.22
N ILE A 43 1.35 -0.44 16.30
CA ILE A 43 0.79 -0.39 14.95
C ILE A 43 1.10 -1.67 14.17
N VAL A 44 2.31 -2.22 14.31
CA VAL A 44 2.70 -3.49 13.68
C VAL A 44 1.85 -4.63 14.21
N TRP A 45 1.64 -4.72 15.52
CA TRP A 45 0.77 -5.76 16.10
C TRP A 45 -0.67 -5.63 15.59
N LEU A 46 -1.23 -4.42 15.54
CA LEU A 46 -2.58 -4.17 15.01
C LEU A 46 -2.70 -4.57 13.53
N LEU A 47 -1.69 -4.26 12.71
CA LEU A 47 -1.64 -4.67 11.31
C LEU A 47 -1.60 -6.18 11.16
N VAL A 48 -0.64 -6.83 11.84
CA VAL A 48 -0.48 -8.30 11.79
C VAL A 48 -1.76 -8.99 12.22
N LYS A 49 -2.38 -8.54 13.30
CA LYS A 49 -3.67 -9.05 13.77
C LYS A 49 -4.75 -8.90 12.70
N SER A 50 -4.94 -7.68 12.18
CA SER A 50 -5.98 -7.39 11.19
C SER A 50 -5.82 -8.22 9.91
N PHE A 51 -4.60 -8.40 9.41
CA PHE A 51 -4.35 -9.19 8.21
C PHE A 51 -4.51 -10.69 8.46
N SER A 52 -4.02 -11.19 9.60
CA SER A 52 -4.11 -12.61 9.96
C SER A 52 -5.56 -13.04 10.17
N GLU A 53 -6.37 -12.24 10.87
CA GLU A 53 -7.80 -12.49 11.08
C GLU A 53 -8.60 -12.47 9.76
N SER A 54 -8.15 -11.68 8.78
CA SER A 54 -8.81 -11.54 7.48
C SER A 54 -8.29 -12.52 6.41
N GLY A 55 -7.27 -13.34 6.71
CA GLY A 55 -6.64 -14.25 5.73
C GLY A 55 -6.02 -13.53 4.53
N ILE A 56 -5.57 -12.28 4.71
CA ILE A 56 -4.97 -11.47 3.65
C ILE A 56 -3.47 -11.75 3.61
N ASN A 57 -2.91 -11.96 2.41
CA ASN A 57 -1.47 -12.07 2.22
C ASN A 57 -0.84 -10.67 2.24
N TYR A 58 0.19 -10.44 3.05
CA TYR A 58 0.73 -9.11 3.29
C TYR A 58 2.25 -9.11 3.55
N GLU A 59 2.83 -7.92 3.45
CA GLU A 59 4.11 -7.58 4.05
C GLU A 59 4.06 -6.15 4.60
N ILE A 60 4.86 -5.86 5.62
CA ILE A 60 4.98 -4.54 6.23
C ILE A 60 6.42 -4.07 6.03
N ILE A 61 6.58 -2.94 5.35
CA ILE A 61 7.88 -2.34 5.04
C ILE A 61 8.05 -1.12 5.93
N ILE A 62 8.85 -1.28 6.98
CA ILE A 62 9.16 -0.22 7.93
C ILE A 62 10.30 0.61 7.34
N ILE A 63 10.04 1.89 7.08
CA ILE A 63 11.03 2.80 6.48
C ILE A 63 11.49 3.78 7.56
N ASP A 64 12.61 3.46 8.21
CA ASP A 64 13.17 4.33 9.25
C ASP A 64 14.03 5.46 8.63
N ASP A 65 13.64 6.70 8.90
CA ASP A 65 14.28 7.92 8.38
C ASP A 65 15.47 8.40 9.25
N GLY A 66 16.23 7.47 9.82
CA GLY A 66 17.39 7.75 10.65
C GLY A 66 17.00 8.24 12.05
N SER A 67 16.11 7.51 12.73
CA SER A 67 15.57 7.94 14.02
C SER A 67 16.63 7.87 15.14
N PRO A 68 16.87 8.96 15.90
CA PRO A 68 17.81 8.97 17.02
C PRO A 68 17.29 8.29 18.30
N ASP A 69 16.00 7.98 18.39
CA ASP A 69 15.35 7.43 19.59
C ASP A 69 15.44 5.89 19.71
N GLY A 70 16.12 5.23 18.76
CA GLY A 70 16.20 3.77 18.70
C GLY A 70 14.94 3.11 18.11
N THR A 71 14.10 3.84 17.37
CA THR A 71 13.03 3.25 16.54
C THR A 71 13.57 2.14 15.64
N ARG A 72 14.78 2.33 15.08
CA ARG A 72 15.46 1.33 14.26
C ARG A 72 15.67 0.01 15.00
N ASP A 73 16.15 0.03 16.24
CA ASP A 73 16.40 -1.18 17.02
C ASP A 73 15.11 -1.96 17.26
N VAL A 74 14.02 -1.23 17.53
CA VAL A 74 12.69 -1.81 17.69
C VAL A 74 12.21 -2.44 16.38
N ALA A 75 12.43 -1.78 15.24
CA ALA A 75 12.08 -2.33 13.94
C ALA A 75 12.89 -3.61 13.61
N GLU A 76 14.18 -3.65 13.93
CA GLU A 76 15.02 -4.85 13.77
C GLU A 76 14.54 -6.01 14.64
N GLN A 77 14.06 -5.73 15.86
CA GLN A 77 13.45 -6.74 16.73
C GLN A 77 12.14 -7.27 16.14
N LEU A 78 11.28 -6.38 15.62
CA LEU A 78 10.02 -6.78 14.99
C LEU A 78 10.24 -7.65 13.75
N GLU A 79 11.21 -7.31 12.90
CA GLU A 79 11.61 -8.16 11.76
C GLU A 79 12.06 -9.55 12.23
N LYS A 80 12.85 -9.66 13.30
CA LYS A 80 13.28 -10.95 13.86
C LYS A 80 12.11 -11.77 14.43
N ILE A 81 11.15 -11.11 15.09
CA ILE A 81 10.01 -11.77 15.75
C ILE A 81 9.02 -12.31 14.73
N TYR A 82 8.67 -11.51 13.72
CA TYR A 82 7.62 -11.84 12.75
C TYR A 82 8.16 -12.51 11.48
N GLY A 83 9.47 -12.46 11.24
CA GLY A 83 10.13 -12.98 10.05
C GLY A 83 10.25 -11.95 8.93
N SER A 84 11.38 -11.98 8.22
CA SER A 84 11.66 -11.10 7.07
C SER A 84 10.75 -11.35 5.85
N ASP A 85 9.91 -12.39 5.87
CA ASP A 85 8.86 -12.61 4.87
C ASP A 85 7.62 -11.72 5.10
N ARG A 86 7.39 -11.29 6.35
CA ARG A 86 6.25 -10.47 6.76
C ARG A 86 6.60 -9.04 7.12
N ILE A 87 7.73 -8.82 7.77
CA ILE A 87 8.15 -7.49 8.22
C ILE A 87 9.57 -7.24 7.74
N LEU A 88 9.78 -6.15 7.02
CA LEU A 88 11.06 -5.77 6.46
C LEU A 88 11.45 -4.38 6.92
N LEU A 89 12.58 -4.26 7.59
CA LEU A 89 13.16 -2.95 7.87
C LEU A 89 13.97 -2.46 6.66
N ARG A 90 13.72 -1.22 6.25
CA ARG A 90 14.43 -0.51 5.19
C ARG A 90 14.91 0.84 5.71
N PRO A 91 16.04 0.86 6.46
CA PRO A 91 16.53 2.06 7.11
C PRO A 91 17.16 3.00 6.09
N ARG A 92 17.14 4.29 6.39
CA ARG A 92 17.74 5.36 5.60
C ARG A 92 18.69 6.15 6.49
N GLU A 93 19.75 6.71 5.90
CA GLU A 93 20.82 7.36 6.66
C GLU A 93 20.35 8.63 7.39
N LYS A 94 19.36 9.34 6.85
CA LYS A 94 18.85 10.59 7.40
C LYS A 94 17.42 10.86 6.97
N LYS A 95 16.78 11.81 7.65
CA LYS A 95 15.45 12.31 7.32
C LYS A 95 15.47 13.06 5.98
N LEU A 96 15.07 12.35 4.94
CA LEU A 96 15.05 12.83 3.55
C LEU A 96 13.64 13.23 3.08
N GLY A 97 12.65 13.15 3.99
CA GLY A 97 11.27 13.57 3.76
C GLY A 97 10.31 12.41 3.44
N LEU A 98 9.03 12.63 3.70
CA LEU A 98 8.00 11.58 3.66
C LEU A 98 7.78 11.00 2.25
N GLY A 99 7.74 11.85 1.21
CA GLY A 99 7.56 11.38 -0.17
C GLY A 99 8.70 10.48 -0.65
N THR A 100 9.94 10.81 -0.25
CA THR A 100 11.10 9.98 -0.61
C THR A 100 11.13 8.68 0.19
N ALA A 101 10.55 8.65 1.40
CA ALA A 101 10.35 7.44 2.17
C ALA A 101 9.38 6.49 1.47
N TYR A 102 8.27 7.00 0.94
CA TYR A 102 7.33 6.18 0.16
C TYR A 102 7.96 5.63 -1.12
N ILE A 103 8.72 6.44 -1.87
CA ILE A 103 9.44 5.96 -3.06
C ILE A 103 10.44 4.86 -2.66
N HIS A 104 11.15 5.03 -1.55
CA HIS A 104 12.06 4.02 -1.03
C HIS A 104 11.33 2.72 -0.66
N GLY A 105 10.19 2.82 0.02
CA GLY A 105 9.34 1.68 0.36
C GLY A 105 8.81 0.95 -0.87
N MET A 106 8.27 1.68 -1.84
CA MET A 106 7.73 1.11 -3.09
C MET A 106 8.77 0.31 -3.87
N LYS A 107 10.04 0.73 -3.88
CA LYS A 107 11.13 -0.03 -4.53
C LYS A 107 11.40 -1.39 -3.90
N HIS A 108 11.06 -1.56 -2.62
CA HIS A 108 11.26 -2.80 -1.88
C HIS A 108 9.98 -3.62 -1.73
N ALA A 109 8.84 -3.11 -2.21
CA ALA A 109 7.58 -3.81 -2.19
C ALA A 109 7.54 -4.93 -3.23
N THR A 110 7.09 -6.11 -2.79
CA THR A 110 6.87 -7.30 -3.60
C THR A 110 5.39 -7.59 -3.83
N GLY A 111 4.51 -6.94 -3.07
CA GLY A 111 3.07 -7.01 -3.24
C GLY A 111 2.58 -6.35 -4.52
N ASN A 112 1.46 -6.83 -5.03
CA ASN A 112 0.80 -6.22 -6.19
C ASN A 112 -0.11 -5.06 -5.79
N TYR A 113 -0.34 -4.84 -4.49
CA TYR A 113 -1.06 -3.69 -3.97
C TYR A 113 -0.20 -2.99 -2.92
N ILE A 114 -0.13 -1.66 -2.98
CA ILE A 114 0.54 -0.85 -1.97
C ILE A 114 -0.50 -0.21 -1.08
N ILE A 115 -0.30 -0.24 0.23
CA ILE A 115 -1.08 0.49 1.24
C ILE A 115 -0.14 1.49 1.90
N ILE A 116 -0.45 2.78 1.80
CA ILE A 116 0.30 3.84 2.46
C ILE A 116 -0.37 4.17 3.79
N MET A 117 0.37 4.06 4.90
CA MET A 117 -0.15 4.35 6.22
C MET A 117 0.90 4.99 7.14
N ASP A 118 0.50 5.98 7.94
CA ASP A 118 1.35 6.60 8.96
C ASP A 118 1.49 5.68 10.20
N ALA A 119 2.62 5.78 10.91
CA ALA A 119 2.93 4.96 12.10
C ALA A 119 2.32 5.49 13.41
N ASP A 120 1.68 6.67 13.38
CA ASP A 120 1.23 7.46 14.54
C ASP A 120 -0.14 7.02 15.13
N LEU A 121 -0.64 5.85 14.74
CA LEU A 121 -1.96 5.31 15.10
C LEU A 121 -3.17 6.19 14.70
N SER A 122 -2.99 7.25 13.88
CA SER A 122 -4.09 8.09 13.38
C SER A 122 -5.10 7.33 12.51
N HIS A 123 -4.69 6.19 11.96
CA HIS A 123 -5.52 5.32 11.14
C HIS A 123 -5.55 3.93 11.76
N HIS A 124 -6.73 3.48 12.18
CA HIS A 124 -6.84 2.15 12.77
C HIS A 124 -6.79 1.07 11.67
N PRO A 125 -5.88 0.09 11.74
CA PRO A 125 -5.75 -0.96 10.71
C PRO A 125 -7.02 -1.80 10.44
N LYS A 126 -8.02 -1.77 11.34
CA LYS A 126 -9.28 -2.50 11.22
C LYS A 126 -10.09 -2.15 9.97
N PHE A 127 -9.84 -0.98 9.38
CA PHE A 127 -10.53 -0.54 8.16
C PHE A 127 -9.87 -1.07 6.89
N ILE A 128 -8.62 -1.57 6.95
CA ILE A 128 -7.88 -2.09 5.79
C ILE A 128 -8.64 -3.23 5.08
N PRO A 129 -9.20 -4.24 5.78
CA PRO A 129 -9.99 -5.28 5.13
C PRO A 129 -11.20 -4.73 4.36
N GLU A 130 -11.86 -3.68 4.87
CA GLU A 130 -12.98 -3.05 4.18
C GLU A 130 -12.52 -2.32 2.91
N PHE A 131 -11.40 -1.59 2.97
CA PHE A 131 -10.81 -0.95 1.79
C PHE A 131 -10.44 -1.97 0.73
N ILE A 132 -9.81 -3.07 1.13
CA ILE A 132 -9.45 -4.18 0.23
C ILE A 132 -10.70 -4.83 -0.37
N ARG A 133 -11.75 -5.01 0.42
CA ARG A 133 -13.03 -5.54 -0.10
C ARG A 133 -13.62 -4.63 -1.17
N LYS A 134 -13.74 -3.32 -0.90
CA LYS A 134 -14.27 -2.34 -1.86
C LYS A 134 -13.40 -2.25 -3.12
N GLN A 135 -12.08 -2.30 -2.95
CA GLN A 135 -11.13 -2.36 -4.05
C GLN A 135 -11.43 -3.55 -4.96
N LYS A 136 -11.61 -4.75 -4.39
CA LYS A 136 -11.94 -5.97 -5.14
C LYS A 136 -13.33 -5.92 -5.79
N GLU A 137 -14.33 -5.42 -5.07
CA GLU A 137 -15.72 -5.33 -5.56
C GLU A 137 -15.84 -4.42 -6.79
N GLY A 138 -15.17 -3.27 -6.79
CA GLY A 138 -15.21 -2.32 -7.90
C GLY A 138 -14.07 -2.47 -8.91
N ASN A 139 -13.14 -3.41 -8.69
CA ASN A 139 -11.88 -3.51 -9.43
C ASN A 139 -11.15 -2.16 -9.56
N PHE A 140 -11.14 -1.38 -8.46
CA PHE A 140 -10.56 -0.04 -8.47
C PHE A 140 -9.04 -0.09 -8.42
N ASP A 141 -8.37 0.79 -9.17
CA ASP A 141 -6.92 0.96 -9.14
C ASP A 141 -6.45 1.71 -7.88
N ILE A 142 -7.27 2.66 -7.42
CA ILE A 142 -6.99 3.50 -6.26
C ILE A 142 -8.22 3.52 -5.37
N VAL A 143 -8.01 3.24 -4.09
CA VAL A 143 -9.00 3.42 -3.03
C VAL A 143 -8.41 4.36 -2.00
N SER A 144 -9.17 5.39 -1.65
CA SER A 144 -8.81 6.35 -0.61
C SER A 144 -9.97 6.52 0.37
N GLY A 145 -9.63 6.62 1.66
CA GLY A 145 -10.59 6.93 2.71
C GLY A 145 -10.57 8.43 3.00
N THR A 146 -11.72 9.09 2.91
CA THR A 146 -11.86 10.50 3.31
C THR A 146 -12.53 10.62 4.67
N ARG A 147 -12.04 11.56 5.48
CA ARG A 147 -12.68 11.96 6.74
C ARG A 147 -13.86 12.94 6.52
N TYR A 148 -14.06 13.40 5.27
CA TYR A 148 -14.99 14.48 4.93
C TYR A 148 -16.31 14.01 4.28
N LYS A 149 -16.51 12.70 4.11
CA LYS A 149 -17.75 12.13 3.58
C LYS A 149 -18.35 11.15 4.59
N GLY A 150 -19.64 11.31 4.90
CA GLY A 150 -20.38 10.45 5.82
C GLY A 150 -20.06 10.64 7.31
N ASN A 151 -20.21 9.56 8.11
CA ASN A 151 -20.03 9.52 9.58
C ASN A 151 -18.56 9.65 10.06
N GLY A 152 -17.67 10.21 9.25
CA GLY A 152 -16.28 10.50 9.62
C GLY A 152 -16.20 11.68 10.58
N GLY A 153 -16.20 11.43 11.88
CA GLY A 153 -16.05 12.46 12.90
C GLY A 153 -14.58 12.75 13.19
N VAL A 154 -14.18 14.02 13.11
CA VAL A 154 -12.92 14.52 13.70
C VAL A 154 -13.25 15.07 15.09
N TYR A 155 -13.00 14.28 16.15
CA TYR A 155 -13.13 14.80 17.51
C TYR A 155 -11.86 15.57 17.91
N GLY A 156 -12.01 16.86 18.23
CA GLY A 156 -11.05 17.62 19.04
C GLY A 156 -10.06 18.56 18.33
N TRP A 157 -10.34 19.07 17.13
CA TRP A 157 -9.37 19.91 16.40
C TRP A 157 -9.93 21.28 15.99
N ASP A 158 -9.17 22.34 16.32
CA ASP A 158 -9.40 23.73 15.94
C ASP A 158 -9.36 23.89 14.41
N LEU A 159 -10.26 24.72 13.87
CA LEU A 159 -10.63 24.82 12.45
C LEU A 159 -9.43 25.07 11.52
N LYS A 160 -8.35 25.65 12.05
CA LYS A 160 -7.13 26.01 11.30
C LYS A 160 -6.26 24.83 10.88
N ARG A 161 -6.48 23.62 11.43
CA ARG A 161 -5.74 22.41 11.02
C ARG A 161 -6.44 21.59 9.92
N LYS A 162 -7.63 21.98 9.47
CA LYS A 162 -8.41 21.24 8.45
C LYS A 162 -7.83 21.26 7.02
N ILE A 163 -6.77 22.03 6.75
CA ILE A 163 -6.28 22.25 5.38
C ILE A 163 -5.05 21.37 5.03
N ILE A 164 -4.46 20.63 5.98
CA ILE A 164 -3.22 19.87 5.69
C ILE A 164 -3.30 18.45 6.27
N ARG A 165 -3.19 17.43 5.38
CA ARG A 165 -2.91 15.99 5.62
C ARG A 165 -4.06 15.12 6.14
N SER A 166 -4.17 13.81 5.85
CA SER A 166 -3.40 12.83 5.07
C SER A 166 -4.45 11.92 4.41
N ASP A 167 -4.31 11.67 3.11
CA ASP A 167 -5.10 10.67 2.41
C ASP A 167 -4.34 9.34 2.48
N CYS A 168 -5.01 8.28 2.95
CA CYS A 168 -4.52 6.91 2.82
C CYS A 168 -4.79 6.47 1.38
N PHE A 169 -3.74 6.21 0.59
CA PHE A 169 -3.86 5.78 -0.80
C PHE A 169 -3.48 4.30 -0.92
N ILE A 170 -4.36 3.52 -1.55
CA ILE A 170 -4.00 2.22 -2.11
C ILE A 170 -3.55 2.43 -3.56
N TRP A 171 -2.38 1.89 -3.95
CA TRP A 171 -1.78 2.14 -5.26
C TRP A 171 -1.41 0.81 -5.97
N GLN A 172 -1.70 0.70 -7.27
CA GLN A 172 -1.30 -0.42 -8.16
C GLN A 172 0.02 -0.10 -8.90
N PRO A 173 1.03 -1.01 -8.96
CA PRO A 173 2.31 -0.76 -9.64
C PRO A 173 2.24 -0.34 -11.13
N TRP A 174 3.11 0.60 -11.52
CA TRP A 174 3.28 1.18 -12.87
C TRP A 174 3.65 0.10 -13.91
N GLY A 175 2.68 -0.41 -14.67
CA GLY A 175 2.97 -1.38 -15.73
C GLY A 175 1.97 -1.47 -16.90
N GLN A 176 0.85 -0.73 -16.88
CA GLN A 176 -0.19 -0.85 -17.92
C GLN A 176 -0.69 0.50 -18.49
N PHE A 177 0.08 1.58 -18.36
CA PHE A 177 -0.35 2.94 -18.69
C PHE A 177 -0.43 3.30 -20.19
N PHE A 178 -0.42 2.34 -21.11
CA PHE A 178 -0.65 2.63 -22.53
C PHE A 178 -1.71 1.69 -23.12
N ASN A 179 -2.94 1.81 -22.63
CA ASN A 179 -4.10 1.82 -23.52
C ASN A 179 -5.33 2.42 -22.85
N SER A 180 -5.83 3.51 -23.45
CA SER A 180 -7.21 4.02 -23.44
C SER A 180 -7.98 4.15 -22.11
N ASP A 181 -8.21 5.42 -21.77
CA ASP A 181 -9.48 6.01 -21.32
C ASP A 181 -10.12 5.61 -19.97
N LEU A 182 -10.35 6.67 -19.18
CA LEU A 182 -11.21 6.79 -17.99
C LEU A 182 -10.67 6.23 -16.66
N ALA A 183 -9.75 6.98 -16.05
CA ALA A 183 -9.60 6.96 -14.59
C ALA A 183 -10.80 7.66 -13.94
N GLU A 184 -11.88 6.93 -13.67
CA GLU A 184 -13.00 7.43 -12.86
C GLU A 184 -12.63 7.34 -11.38
N THR A 185 -12.04 8.43 -10.84
CA THR A 185 -11.90 8.60 -9.39
C THR A 185 -13.27 8.86 -8.76
N ARG A 186 -13.90 7.84 -8.18
CA ARG A 186 -15.08 8.01 -7.33
C ARG A 186 -14.67 7.96 -5.87
N SER A 187 -14.67 9.13 -5.23
CA SER A 187 -14.48 9.25 -3.78
C SER A 187 -15.68 8.61 -3.06
N ILE A 188 -15.40 7.61 -2.22
CA ILE A 188 -16.33 7.06 -1.22
C ILE A 188 -16.14 7.77 0.11
#